data_AF-A0A7S2LZ24-F1
#
_entry.id   AF-A0A7S2LZ24-F1
#
_cell.length_a   1.000
_cell.length_b   1.000
_cell.length_c   1.000
_cell.angle_alpha   90.00
_cell.angle_beta   90.00
_cell.angle_gamma   90.00
#
_symmetry.space_group_name_H-M   'P 1'
#
loop_
_entity.id
_entity.type
_entity.pdbx_description
1 polymer ?
#
loop_
_entity_poly.entity_id
_entity_poly.type
_entity_poly.pdbx_seq_one_letter_code
_entity_poly.pdbx_strand_id
1 'polypeptide(L)'
;MSLSGTGNFCQPICEDSSHRHPWYPPEIATTDPIARGQLLLRNTLTGKKEPFVPMQARHVRWYTCGPTVYDSSHVGHARTYLSFDIMRRVMTDYFHYNVLYQINTTDIDDKIILRARQNELIRLLELDTSVDFDKLVILAKEALGEAKAKSDQKKEEIATAIEEATQNKDSRAKTEQEGLMEQHLVKRKNLDSDEAKIMELCGSSSSS
;
A
#
# COMPACT_ATOMS: atom_id res chain seq x y z
N MET A 1 -5.40 -23.89 -2.94
CA MET A 1 -5.64 -23.23 -4.24
C MET A 1 -4.94 -24.06 -5.31
N SER A 2 -5.68 -24.51 -6.33
CA SER A 2 -5.23 -25.43 -7.37
C SER A 2 -4.16 -24.78 -8.26
N LEU A 3 -2.97 -25.38 -8.33
CA LEU A 3 -1.89 -25.06 -9.28
C LEU A 3 -2.22 -25.58 -10.69
N SER A 4 -3.41 -25.28 -11.22
CA SER A 4 -3.79 -25.66 -12.59
C SER A 4 -3.52 -24.51 -13.56
N GLY A 5 -2.26 -24.07 -13.59
CA GLY A 5 -1.76 -23.25 -14.68
C GLY A 5 -1.18 -24.16 -15.77
N THR A 6 -1.88 -24.32 -16.89
CA THR A 6 -1.45 -25.14 -18.03
C THR A 6 -0.37 -24.44 -18.86
N GLY A 7 0.81 -24.22 -18.27
CA GLY A 7 2.01 -23.73 -18.96
C GLY A 7 3.15 -24.75 -18.85
N ASN A 8 4.06 -24.78 -19.83
CA ASN A 8 5.28 -25.56 -19.72
C ASN A 8 6.28 -24.78 -18.85
N PHE A 9 6.66 -25.36 -17.72
CA PHE A 9 7.60 -24.74 -16.77
C PHE A 9 8.84 -25.64 -16.60
N CYS A 10 10.02 -25.03 -16.53
CA CYS A 10 11.26 -25.70 -16.17
C CYS A 10 11.24 -26.16 -14.70
N GLN A 11 12.18 -27.03 -14.31
CA GLN A 11 12.37 -27.42 -12.91
C GLN A 11 12.58 -26.21 -11.98
N PRO A 12 12.13 -26.29 -10.71
CA PRO A 12 12.18 -25.15 -9.80
C PRO A 12 13.62 -24.80 -9.47
N ILE A 13 13.95 -23.51 -9.51
CA ILE A 13 15.25 -23.02 -9.05
C ILE A 13 15.14 -22.81 -7.53
N CYS A 14 15.44 -23.86 -6.76
CA CYS A 14 15.61 -23.74 -5.32
C CYS A 14 17.01 -23.20 -5.02
N GLU A 15 17.19 -21.88 -5.17
CA GLU A 15 18.30 -21.20 -4.52
C GLU A 15 17.90 -20.87 -3.07
N ASP A 16 18.34 -21.76 -2.17
CA ASP A 16 18.49 -21.56 -0.72
C ASP A 16 17.27 -21.86 0.19
N SER A 17 17.63 -22.36 1.38
CA SER A 17 16.90 -22.78 2.60
C SER A 17 15.80 -21.85 3.15
N SER A 18 15.42 -20.82 2.38
CA SER A 18 14.29 -19.94 2.65
C SER A 18 12.96 -20.69 2.44
N HIS A 19 12.00 -20.50 3.35
CA HIS A 19 10.63 -21.02 3.26
C HIS A 19 9.81 -20.32 2.15
N ARG A 20 10.38 -20.13 0.96
CA ARG A 20 9.73 -19.47 -0.16
C ARG A 20 9.00 -20.48 -1.02
N HIS A 21 7.88 -20.04 -1.60
CA HIS A 21 7.21 -20.85 -2.60
C HIS A 21 8.15 -21.10 -3.79
N PRO A 22 8.21 -22.34 -4.31
CA PRO A 22 9.09 -22.66 -5.41
C PRO A 22 8.69 -21.87 -6.66
N TRP A 23 9.68 -21.24 -7.28
CA TRP A 23 9.52 -20.53 -8.55
C TRP A 23 10.00 -21.42 -9.70
N TYR A 24 9.18 -21.50 -10.74
CA TYR A 24 9.46 -22.30 -11.92
C TYR A 24 9.64 -21.35 -13.12
N PRO A 25 10.86 -21.25 -13.68
CA PRO A 25 11.09 -20.40 -14.84
C PRO A 25 10.27 -20.90 -16.04
N PRO A 26 9.67 -20.00 -16.82
CA PRO A 26 8.94 -20.40 -18.02
C PRO A 26 9.90 -20.84 -19.13
N GLU A 27 9.47 -21.80 -19.94
CA GLU A 27 10.20 -22.21 -21.15
C GLU A 27 10.05 -21.15 -22.26
N ILE A 28 11.17 -20.68 -22.80
CA ILE A 28 11.19 -19.66 -23.86
C ILE A 28 11.07 -20.36 -25.21
N ALA A 29 9.96 -20.15 -25.92
CA ALA A 29 9.82 -20.58 -27.30
C ALA A 29 10.66 -19.69 -28.23
N THR A 30 11.77 -20.22 -28.73
CA THR A 30 12.70 -19.52 -29.65
C THR A 30 12.16 -19.33 -31.07
N THR A 31 10.98 -19.88 -31.37
CA THR A 31 10.35 -19.88 -32.70
C THR A 31 9.45 -18.66 -32.96
N ASP A 32 9.08 -17.87 -31.94
CA ASP A 32 8.29 -16.65 -32.15
C ASP A 32 9.19 -15.51 -32.66
N PRO A 33 8.93 -14.92 -33.85
CA PRO A 33 9.73 -13.82 -34.40
C PRO A 33 9.77 -12.56 -33.52
N ILE A 34 8.80 -12.36 -32.61
CA ILE A 34 8.80 -11.25 -31.63
C ILE A 34 9.70 -11.56 -30.42
N ALA A 35 10.10 -12.81 -30.21
CA ALA A 35 11.07 -13.17 -29.16
C ALA A 35 12.46 -12.54 -29.36
N ARG A 36 12.76 -12.01 -30.55
CA ARG A 36 13.99 -11.23 -30.80
C ARG A 36 13.99 -9.88 -30.08
N GLY A 37 12.83 -9.33 -29.73
CA GLY A 37 12.65 -8.11 -28.94
C GLY A 37 12.15 -8.41 -27.52
N GLN A 38 12.72 -9.42 -26.86
CA GLN A 38 12.23 -9.99 -25.60
C GLN A 38 11.81 -8.95 -24.54
N LEU A 39 10.54 -8.99 -24.12
CA LEU A 39 10.04 -8.19 -22.99
C LEU A 39 10.62 -8.75 -21.69
N LEU A 40 11.36 -7.93 -20.95
CA LEU A 40 11.92 -8.27 -19.63
C LEU A 40 11.13 -7.56 -18.54
N LEU A 41 10.62 -8.30 -17.56
CA LEU A 41 9.93 -7.76 -16.39
C LEU A 41 10.75 -8.02 -15.13
N ARG A 42 10.71 -7.07 -14.18
CA ARG A 42 11.28 -7.29 -12.85
C ARG A 42 10.35 -8.19 -12.07
N ASN A 43 10.78 -9.41 -11.76
CA ASN A 43 10.03 -10.33 -10.92
C ASN A 43 10.37 -10.06 -9.45
N THR A 44 9.38 -9.72 -8.63
CA THR A 44 9.57 -9.46 -7.20
C THR A 44 9.86 -10.74 -6.40
N LEU A 45 9.44 -11.90 -6.89
CA LEU A 45 9.70 -13.20 -6.25
C LEU A 45 11.19 -13.57 -6.30
N THR A 46 11.85 -13.28 -7.42
CA THR A 46 13.28 -13.59 -7.63
C THR A 46 14.19 -12.36 -7.48
N GLY A 47 13.61 -11.16 -7.51
CA GLY A 47 14.34 -9.88 -7.44
C GLY A 47 15.09 -9.52 -8.73
N LYS A 48 15.02 -10.35 -9.77
CA LYS A 48 15.80 -10.24 -11.02
C LYS A 48 14.89 -9.77 -12.18
N LYS A 49 15.50 -9.33 -13.28
CA LYS A 49 14.78 -9.09 -14.55
C LYS A 49 14.71 -10.39 -15.32
N GLU A 50 13.51 -10.79 -15.70
CA GLU A 50 13.23 -12.09 -16.30
C GLU A 50 12.42 -11.93 -17.58
N PRO A 51 12.59 -12.85 -18.54
CA PRO A 51 11.80 -12.85 -19.76
C PRO A 51 10.33 -13.12 -19.45
N PHE A 52 9.47 -12.23 -19.95
CA PHE A 52 8.03 -12.41 -19.87
C PHE A 52 7.58 -13.39 -20.93
N VAL A 53 7.09 -14.55 -20.47
CA VAL A 53 6.50 -15.58 -21.33
C VAL A 53 5.04 -15.77 -20.91
N PRO A 54 4.07 -15.44 -21.77
CA PRO A 54 2.66 -15.68 -21.49
C PRO A 54 2.35 -17.18 -21.41
N MET A 55 1.40 -17.55 -20.55
CA MET A 55 0.99 -18.95 -20.37
C MET A 55 0.28 -19.53 -21.61
N GLN A 56 -0.43 -18.70 -22.38
CA GLN A 56 -1.23 -19.16 -23.52
C GLN A 56 -0.99 -18.26 -24.74
N ALA A 57 -0.07 -18.66 -25.61
CA ALA A 57 0.24 -17.95 -26.85
C ALA A 57 0.42 -16.44 -26.62
N ARG A 58 -0.44 -15.58 -27.15
CA ARG A 58 -0.37 -14.12 -26.94
C ARG A 58 -1.37 -13.58 -25.92
N HIS A 59 -2.08 -14.46 -25.21
CA HIS A 59 -3.07 -14.08 -24.22
C HIS A 59 -2.42 -13.88 -22.86
N VAL A 60 -2.56 -12.68 -22.33
CA VAL A 60 -2.07 -12.27 -21.01
C VAL A 60 -3.26 -12.03 -20.12
N ARG A 61 -3.34 -12.77 -19.01
CA ARG A 61 -4.29 -12.47 -17.93
C ARG A 61 -3.55 -11.70 -16.85
N TRP A 62 -3.99 -10.49 -16.58
CA TRP A 62 -3.30 -9.58 -15.67
C TRP A 62 -4.27 -9.02 -14.63
N TYR A 63 -3.96 -9.27 -13.36
CA TYR A 63 -4.65 -8.70 -12.22
C TYR A 63 -3.83 -7.60 -11.55
N THR A 64 -4.49 -6.54 -11.07
CA THR A 64 -3.89 -5.51 -10.21
C THR A 64 -4.83 -5.17 -9.07
N CYS A 65 -4.29 -4.95 -7.87
CA CYS A 65 -5.05 -4.49 -6.73
C CYS A 65 -5.59 -3.07 -6.98
N GLY A 66 -6.91 -2.90 -6.93
CA GLY A 66 -7.56 -1.61 -7.04
C GLY A 66 -7.74 -0.90 -5.70
N PRO A 67 -8.45 0.22 -5.70
CA PRO A 67 -8.50 1.12 -4.55
C PRO A 67 -9.46 0.60 -3.47
N THR A 68 -9.15 0.95 -2.22
CA THR A 68 -10.11 0.90 -1.11
C THR A 68 -10.86 2.22 -1.04
N VAL A 69 -12.15 2.22 -1.33
CA VAL A 69 -12.96 3.43 -1.56
C VAL A 69 -13.48 4.08 -0.28
N TYR A 70 -12.62 4.22 0.75
CA TYR A 70 -13.00 4.87 2.01
C TYR A 70 -12.92 6.40 1.96
N ASP A 71 -12.14 6.95 1.03
CA ASP A 71 -11.93 8.39 0.85
C ASP A 71 -11.61 8.72 -0.61
N SER A 72 -11.56 10.02 -0.92
CA SER A 72 -11.23 10.54 -2.24
C SER A 72 -9.86 10.05 -2.71
N SER A 73 -9.78 9.65 -3.98
CA SER A 73 -8.51 9.20 -4.56
C SER A 73 -7.51 10.35 -4.64
N HIS A 74 -6.30 10.14 -4.11
CA HIS A 74 -5.21 11.11 -4.18
C HIS A 74 -4.21 10.81 -5.31
N VAL A 75 -3.31 11.74 -5.62
CA VAL A 75 -2.30 11.64 -6.69
C VAL A 75 -1.45 10.36 -6.60
N GLY A 76 -1.16 9.89 -5.38
CA GLY A 76 -0.48 8.60 -5.16
C GLY A 76 -1.20 7.40 -5.80
N HIS A 77 -2.53 7.32 -5.72
CA HIS A 77 -3.31 6.28 -6.39
C HIS A 77 -3.25 6.43 -7.91
N ALA A 78 -3.39 7.67 -8.40
CA ALA A 78 -3.34 7.97 -9.82
C ALA A 78 -1.99 7.55 -10.46
N ARG A 79 -0.86 7.79 -9.79
CA ARG A 79 0.47 7.40 -10.28
C ARG A 79 0.57 5.90 -10.57
N THR A 80 0.05 5.09 -9.66
CA THR A 80 0.09 3.63 -9.76
C THR A 80 -0.73 3.14 -10.95
N TYR A 81 -1.99 3.59 -11.07
CA TYR A 81 -2.86 3.18 -12.17
C TYR A 81 -2.38 3.71 -13.53
N LEU A 82 -1.81 4.92 -13.58
CA LEU A 82 -1.19 5.44 -14.79
C LEU A 82 0.01 4.59 -15.22
N SER A 83 0.86 4.18 -14.28
CA SER A 83 2.01 3.32 -14.58
C SER A 83 1.56 1.98 -15.15
N PHE A 84 0.52 1.38 -14.59
CA PHE A 84 -0.08 0.15 -15.11
C PHE A 84 -0.73 0.34 -16.48
N ASP A 85 -1.40 1.47 -16.73
CA ASP A 85 -1.97 1.77 -18.04
C ASP A 85 -0.89 1.91 -19.12
N ILE A 86 0.20 2.62 -18.82
CA ILE A 86 1.34 2.75 -19.75
C ILE A 86 1.92 1.38 -20.07
N MET A 87 2.16 0.53 -19.06
CA MET A 87 2.68 -0.82 -19.28
C MET A 87 1.71 -1.67 -20.12
N ARG A 88 0.40 -1.59 -19.85
CA ARG A 88 -0.63 -2.28 -20.64
C ARG A 88 -0.59 -1.85 -22.10
N ARG A 89 -0.52 -0.53 -22.38
CA ARG A 89 -0.42 -0.01 -23.75
C ARG A 89 0.84 -0.45 -24.46
N VAL A 90 1.99 -0.47 -23.77
CA VAL A 90 3.23 -1.01 -24.34
C VAL A 90 3.06 -2.49 -24.69
N MET A 91 2.44 -3.29 -23.82
CA MET A 91 2.20 -4.71 -24.08
C MET A 91 1.22 -4.95 -25.25
N THR A 92 0.16 -4.15 -25.37
CA THR A 92 -0.84 -4.30 -26.44
C THR A 92 -0.37 -3.72 -27.77
N ASP A 93 0.21 -2.51 -27.75
CA ASP A 93 0.41 -1.72 -28.97
C ASP A 93 1.79 -1.98 -29.58
N TYR A 94 2.82 -2.20 -28.76
CA TYR A 94 4.18 -2.47 -29.24
C TYR A 94 4.47 -3.97 -29.36
N PHE A 95 4.07 -4.77 -28.37
CA PHE A 95 4.32 -6.22 -28.37
C PHE A 95 3.17 -7.07 -28.94
N HIS A 96 2.01 -6.46 -29.20
CA HIS A 96 0.83 -7.13 -29.76
C HIS A 96 0.35 -8.31 -28.92
N TYR A 97 0.34 -8.16 -27.59
CA TYR A 97 -0.32 -9.10 -26.68
C TYR A 97 -1.82 -8.82 -26.58
N ASN A 98 -2.61 -9.88 -26.47
CA ASN A 98 -4.02 -9.80 -26.10
C ASN A 98 -4.12 -9.81 -24.57
N VAL A 99 -4.29 -8.62 -23.97
CA VAL A 99 -4.28 -8.46 -22.52
C VAL A 99 -5.71 -8.39 -21.97
N LEU A 100 -6.10 -9.38 -21.18
CA LEU A 100 -7.26 -9.33 -20.29
C LEU A 100 -6.81 -8.73 -18.96
N TYR A 101 -7.15 -7.46 -18.73
CA TYR A 101 -6.77 -6.71 -17.53
C TYR A 101 -7.93 -6.58 -16.55
N GLN A 102 -7.72 -6.99 -15.30
CA GLN A 102 -8.72 -6.92 -14.24
C GLN A 102 -8.18 -6.15 -13.02
N ILE A 103 -8.99 -5.23 -12.51
CA ILE A 103 -8.76 -4.50 -11.28
C ILE A 103 -9.96 -4.72 -10.37
N ASN A 104 -9.73 -5.06 -9.09
CA ASN A 104 -10.81 -5.16 -8.11
C ASN A 104 -11.17 -3.78 -7.55
N THR A 105 -12.28 -3.67 -6.83
CA THR A 105 -12.56 -2.53 -5.96
C THR A 105 -12.83 -3.08 -4.57
N THR A 106 -12.17 -2.53 -3.56
CA THR A 106 -12.38 -2.94 -2.18
C THR A 106 -13.46 -2.03 -1.58
N ASP A 107 -14.68 -2.57 -1.50
CA ASP A 107 -15.88 -1.91 -0.98
C ASP A 107 -16.15 -2.25 0.49
N ILE A 108 -15.45 -3.24 1.06
CA ILE A 108 -15.53 -3.63 2.46
C ILE A 108 -14.10 -3.70 3.03
N ASP A 109 -13.81 -2.85 4.01
CA ASP A 109 -12.53 -2.76 4.73
C ASP A 109 -12.77 -2.07 6.08
N ASP A 110 -11.95 -2.35 7.09
CA ASP A 110 -12.04 -1.71 8.42
C ASP A 110 -11.98 -0.18 8.30
N LYS A 111 -11.21 0.35 7.35
CA LYS A 111 -11.12 1.80 7.09
C LYS A 111 -12.45 2.40 6.61
N ILE A 112 -13.20 1.65 5.81
CA ILE A 112 -14.52 2.07 5.30
C ILE A 112 -15.51 2.10 6.48
N ILE A 113 -15.51 1.06 7.31
CA ILE A 113 -16.40 0.95 8.47
C ILE A 113 -16.16 2.10 9.47
N LEU A 114 -14.88 2.38 9.78
CA LEU A 114 -14.50 3.47 10.67
C LEU A 114 -14.92 4.83 10.12
N ARG A 115 -14.69 5.08 8.83
CA ARG A 115 -15.08 6.35 8.19
C ARG A 115 -16.59 6.55 8.17
N ALA A 116 -17.36 5.50 7.89
CA ALA A 116 -18.83 5.56 7.93
C ALA A 116 -19.35 5.93 9.32
N ARG A 117 -18.81 5.32 10.38
CA ARG A 117 -19.16 5.66 11.78
C ARG A 117 -18.80 7.09 12.14
N GLN A 118 -17.63 7.56 11.71
CA GLN A 118 -17.21 8.96 11.95
C GLN A 118 -18.15 9.95 11.27
N ASN A 119 -18.52 9.71 10.02
CA ASN A 119 -19.43 10.59 9.28
C ASN A 119 -20.82 10.65 9.93
N GLU A 120 -21.34 9.51 10.40
CA GLU A 120 -22.62 9.48 11.10
C GLU A 120 -22.54 10.22 12.45
N LEU A 121 -21.46 10.04 13.21
CA LEU A 121 -21.25 10.77 14.46
C LEU A 121 -21.21 12.29 14.23
N ILE A 122 -20.49 12.75 13.20
CA ILE A 122 -20.43 14.17 12.85
C ILE A 122 -21.81 14.70 12.50
N ARG A 123 -22.55 13.98 11.65
CA ARG A 123 -23.92 14.35 11.27
C ARG A 123 -24.84 14.49 12.49
N LEU A 124 -24.75 13.57 13.45
CA LEU A 124 -25.56 13.62 14.67
C LEU A 124 -25.19 14.83 15.53
N LEU A 125 -23.91 15.14 15.67
CA LEU A 125 -23.43 16.31 16.42
C LEU A 125 -23.84 17.64 15.75
N GLU A 126 -23.87 17.70 14.42
CA GLU A 126 -24.35 18.87 13.68
C GLU A 126 -25.85 19.14 13.89
N LEU A 127 -26.63 18.08 14.12
CA LEU A 127 -28.07 18.18 14.37
C LEU A 127 -28.40 18.47 15.84
N ASP A 128 -27.49 18.13 16.75
CA ASP A 128 -27.69 18.32 18.19
C ASP A 128 -27.26 19.74 18.61
N THR A 129 -28.24 20.62 18.83
CA THR A 129 -28.01 21.99 19.33
C THR A 129 -27.68 22.05 20.83
N SER A 130 -27.70 20.92 21.55
CA SER A 130 -27.43 20.88 22.99
C SER A 130 -25.97 20.58 23.35
N VAL A 131 -25.09 20.47 22.35
CA VAL A 131 -23.69 20.10 22.55
C VAL A 131 -22.94 21.17 23.33
N ASP A 132 -22.42 20.76 24.48
CA ASP A 132 -21.51 21.55 25.31
C ASP A 132 -20.11 21.54 24.68
N PHE A 133 -19.82 22.60 23.91
CA PHE A 133 -18.56 22.76 23.19
C PHE A 133 -17.34 22.75 24.13
N ASP A 134 -17.47 23.26 25.35
CA ASP A 134 -16.35 23.29 26.31
C ASP A 134 -15.97 21.87 26.75
N LYS A 135 -16.95 21.01 27.01
CA LYS A 135 -16.70 19.59 27.29
C LYS A 135 -16.11 18.85 26.11
N LEU A 136 -16.56 19.15 24.89
CA LEU A 136 -16.03 18.55 23.68
C LEU A 136 -14.54 18.90 23.48
N VAL A 137 -14.17 20.14 23.76
CA VAL A 137 -12.77 20.61 23.69
C VAL A 137 -11.89 19.90 24.72
N ILE A 138 -12.39 19.71 25.95
CA ILE A 138 -11.66 18.96 26.98
C ILE A 138 -11.44 17.51 26.53
N LEU A 139 -12.49 16.83 26.07
CA LEU A 139 -12.41 15.45 25.59
C LEU A 139 -11.45 15.33 24.38
N ALA A 140 -11.49 16.29 23.45
CA ALA A 140 -10.59 16.30 22.30
C ALA A 140 -9.12 16.45 22.74
N LYS A 141 -8.82 17.29 23.74
CA LYS A 141 -7.49 17.45 24.32
C LYS A 141 -6.99 16.18 25.01
N GLU A 142 -7.86 15.51 25.78
CA GLU A 142 -7.53 14.24 26.43
C GLU A 142 -7.21 13.15 25.41
N ALA A 143 -8.08 12.96 24.42
CA ALA A 143 -7.89 11.97 23.36
C ALA A 143 -6.61 12.23 22.54
N LEU A 144 -6.28 13.51 22.28
CA LEU A 144 -5.05 13.89 21.61
C LEU A 144 -3.81 13.56 22.47
N GLY A 145 -3.87 13.80 23.78
CA GLY A 145 -2.83 13.41 24.73
C GLY A 145 -2.56 11.91 24.71
N GLU A 146 -3.60 11.09 24.74
CA GLU A 146 -3.48 9.64 24.62
C GLU A 146 -2.88 9.19 23.28
N ALA A 147 -3.33 9.79 22.17
CA ALA A 147 -2.82 9.47 20.84
C ALA A 147 -1.33 9.79 20.70
N LYS A 148 -0.89 10.91 21.29
CA LYS A 148 0.52 11.31 21.36
C LYS A 148 1.34 10.31 22.17
N ALA A 149 0.88 9.95 23.36
CA ALA A 149 1.56 8.96 24.21
C ALA A 149 1.74 7.61 23.49
N LYS A 150 0.69 7.11 22.83
CA LYS A 150 0.76 5.88 22.02
C LYS A 150 1.73 6.02 20.84
N SER A 151 1.78 7.18 20.21
CA SER A 151 2.72 7.44 19.11
C SER A 151 4.18 7.47 19.59
N ASP A 152 4.43 8.02 20.78
CA ASP A 152 5.77 8.11 21.36
C ASP A 152 6.27 6.72 21.78
N GLN A 153 5.42 5.92 22.41
CA GLN A 153 5.72 4.50 22.70
C GLN A 153 6.09 3.72 21.42
N LYS A 154 5.31 3.90 20.35
CA LYS A 154 5.58 3.19 19.09
C LYS A 154 6.91 3.61 18.44
N LYS A 155 7.31 4.88 18.61
CA LYS A 155 8.59 5.38 18.12
C LYS A 155 9.76 4.70 18.84
N GLU A 156 9.66 4.53 20.15
CA GLU A 156 10.67 3.82 20.94
C GLU A 156 10.79 2.36 20.51
N GLU A 157 9.67 1.66 20.31
CA GLU A 157 9.65 0.28 19.81
C GLU A 157 10.36 0.13 18.45
N ILE A 158 10.10 1.05 17.51
CA ILE A 158 10.73 1.00 16.18
C ILE A 158 12.23 1.33 16.29
N ALA A 159 12.63 2.24 17.18
CA ALA A 159 14.04 2.55 17.40
C ALA A 159 14.81 1.32 17.90
N THR A 160 14.26 0.60 18.87
CA THR A 160 14.84 -0.67 19.34
C THR A 160 14.93 -1.71 18.22
N ALA A 161 13.89 -1.84 17.39
CA ALA A 161 13.90 -2.75 16.24
C ALA A 161 14.97 -2.41 15.18
N ILE A 162 15.27 -1.12 14.96
CA ILE A 162 16.36 -0.68 14.06
C ILE A 162 17.72 -1.06 14.64
N GLU A 163 17.92 -0.89 15.95
CA GLU A 163 19.16 -1.27 16.63
C GLU A 163 19.38 -2.79 16.54
N GLU A 164 18.36 -3.59 16.81
CA GLU A 164 18.40 -5.05 16.69
C GLU A 164 18.71 -5.50 15.25
N ALA A 165 18.06 -4.90 14.25
CA ALA A 165 18.32 -5.20 12.84
C ALA A 165 19.76 -4.84 12.43
N THR A 166 20.29 -3.75 12.98
CA THR A 166 21.68 -3.32 12.76
C THR A 166 22.67 -4.30 13.39
N GLN A 167 22.38 -4.81 14.59
CA GLN A 167 23.20 -5.84 15.26
C GLN A 167 23.19 -7.17 14.49
N ASN A 168 22.04 -7.57 13.96
CA ASN A 168 21.88 -8.81 13.19
C ASN A 168 22.41 -8.73 11.74
N LYS A 169 22.91 -7.55 11.31
CA LYS A 169 23.38 -7.27 9.94
C LYS A 169 22.33 -7.57 8.85
N ASP A 170 21.04 -7.51 9.19
CA ASP A 170 19.96 -7.65 8.22
C ASP A 170 19.66 -6.29 7.57
N SER A 171 20.28 -6.06 6.42
CA SER A 171 20.10 -4.83 5.65
C SER A 171 18.64 -4.58 5.24
N ARG A 172 17.83 -5.63 5.01
CA ARG A 172 16.46 -5.50 4.55
C ARG A 172 15.54 -5.10 5.69
N ALA A 173 15.64 -5.79 6.83
CA ALA A 173 14.88 -5.47 8.02
C ALA A 173 15.16 -4.03 8.48
N LYS A 174 16.43 -3.59 8.41
CA LYS A 174 16.81 -2.21 8.72
C LYS A 174 16.09 -1.20 7.84
N THR A 175 16.15 -1.36 6.51
CA THR A 175 15.48 -0.42 5.58
C THR A 175 13.97 -0.38 5.78
N GLU A 176 13.35 -1.51 6.10
CA GLU A 176 11.91 -1.58 6.39
C GLU A 176 11.53 -0.82 7.67
N GLN A 177 12.29 -1.02 8.76
CA GLN A 177 12.05 -0.32 10.03
C GLN A 177 12.37 1.19 9.93
N GLU A 178 13.39 1.58 9.18
CA GLU A 178 13.69 2.99 8.89
C GLU A 178 12.55 3.67 8.13
N GLY A 179 11.96 2.99 7.14
CA GLY A 179 10.78 3.47 6.43
C GLY A 179 9.56 3.61 7.34
N LEU A 180 9.37 2.66 8.28
CA LEU A 180 8.29 2.72 9.26
C LEU A 180 8.49 3.88 10.25
N MET A 181 9.73 4.14 10.68
CA MET A 181 10.09 5.28 11.51
C MET A 181 9.75 6.61 10.80
N GLU A 182 10.10 6.75 9.52
CA GLU A 182 9.79 7.95 8.74
C GLU A 182 8.28 8.20 8.67
N GLN A 183 7.48 7.16 8.40
CA GLN A 183 6.02 7.25 8.41
C GLN A 183 5.48 7.70 9.78
N HIS A 184 6.03 7.17 10.86
CA HIS A 184 5.65 7.56 12.22
C HIS A 184 5.99 9.01 12.55
N LEU A 185 7.15 9.51 12.10
CA LEU A 185 7.53 10.92 12.26
C LEU A 185 6.57 11.86 11.52
N VAL A 186 6.15 11.49 10.30
CA VAL A 186 5.13 12.26 9.56
C VAL A 186 3.80 12.25 10.31
N LYS A 187 3.37 11.08 10.80
CA LYS A 187 2.14 10.97 11.60
C LYS A 187 2.19 11.86 12.84
N ARG A 188 3.34 11.93 13.52
CA ARG A 188 3.50 12.80 14.69
C ARG A 188 3.41 14.28 14.33
N LYS A 189 4.07 14.71 13.25
CA LYS A 189 3.94 16.10 12.74
C LYS A 189 2.50 16.49 12.43
N ASN A 190 1.72 15.57 11.88
CA ASN A 190 0.30 15.81 11.61
C ASN A 190 -0.50 15.98 12.91
N LEU A 191 -0.25 15.14 13.93
CA LEU A 191 -0.89 15.29 15.24
C LEU A 191 -0.55 16.63 15.91
N ASP A 192 0.70 17.08 15.81
CA ASP A 192 1.11 18.38 16.36
C ASP A 192 0.48 19.54 15.56
N SER A 193 0.30 19.40 14.25
CA SER A 193 -0.44 20.37 13.44
C SER A 193 -1.92 20.41 13.79
N ASP A 194 -2.54 19.26 14.09
CA ASP A 194 -3.95 19.19 14.45
C ASP A 194 -4.18 19.76 15.86
N GLU A 195 -3.24 19.56 16.79
CA GLU A 195 -3.24 20.25 18.09
C GLU A 195 -3.26 21.77 17.92
N ALA A 196 -2.38 22.31 17.07
CA ALA A 196 -2.29 23.74 16.84
C ALA A 196 -3.61 24.31 16.31
N LYS A 197 -4.25 23.62 15.35
CA LYS A 197 -5.56 24.01 14.83
C LYS A 197 -6.64 23.96 15.91
N ILE A 198 -6.65 22.91 16.74
CA ILE A 198 -7.61 22.81 17.86
C ILE A 198 -7.41 23.98 18.83
N MET A 199 -6.16 24.28 19.21
CA MET A 199 -5.86 25.38 20.13
C MET A 199 -6.25 26.76 19.54
N GLU A 200 -6.02 26.99 18.25
CA GLU A 200 -6.40 28.21 17.54
C GLU A 200 -7.93 28.40 17.52
N LEU A 201 -8.67 27.34 17.18
CA LEU A 201 -10.14 27.38 17.14
C LEU A 201 -10.75 27.53 18.54
N CYS A 202 -10.12 26.99 19.58
CA CYS A 202 -10.60 27.14 20.96
C CYS A 202 -10.22 28.50 21.59
N GLY A 203 -9.14 29.15 21.13
CA GLY A 203 -8.71 30.45 21.66
C GLY A 203 -9.58 31.61 21.18
N SER A 204 -10.09 31.52 19.95
CA SER A 204 -10.88 32.58 19.29
C SER A 204 -12.31 32.76 19.86
N SER A 205 -12.83 31.82 20.65
CA SER A 205 -14.15 31.92 21.29
C SER A 205 -14.14 32.68 22.63
N SER A 206 -12.97 33.02 23.17
CA SER A 206 -12.82 33.69 24.48
C SER A 206 -12.78 35.23 24.41
N SER A 207 -12.95 35.82 23.22
CA SER A 207 -12.80 37.26 22.97
C SER A 207 -14.03 37.91 22.30
N SER A 208 -15.23 37.39 22.55
CA SER A 208 -16.50 37.99 22.12
C SER A 208 -17.54 38.00 23.23
#